data_AF-A0A5E5QP60-F1
#
_entry.id   AF-A0A5E5QP60-F1
#
_cell.length_a   1.000
_cell.length_b   1.000
_cell.length_c   1.000
_cell.angle_alpha   90.00
_cell.angle_beta   90.00
_cell.angle_gamma   90.00
#
_symmetry.space_group_name_H-M   'P 1'
#
loop_
_entity.id
_entity.type
_entity.pdbx_description
1 polymer ?
#
loop_
_entity_poly.entity_id
_entity_poly.type
_entity_poly.pdbx_seq_one_letter_code
_entity_poly.pdbx_strand_id
1 'polypeptide(L)'
;MSEIIKNGEYNDLIYALKSQIQSAQIKAAVSVNRELLQLYWFIAEQTVQKQQTARWGDGLIKQVSQDLQQEFPEIKGFSVRNLELMRKWYRYWTQSDEITKQVVSQLAQAPIFQIPWGQNLLIISKASSTKEALFYVQKTIGNNWSRAVLTHQIELELYQRQGKALSNFNNHLPTPQSDFATRLVQLVNQPWQLHEIVPIGVVH
;
A
#
# COMPACT_ATOMS: atom_id res chain seq x y z
N MET A 1 21.79 18.00 -41.98
CA MET A 1 20.92 17.24 -41.06
C MET A 1 19.50 17.39 -41.59
N SER A 2 18.87 16.30 -42.01
CA SER A 2 17.47 16.32 -42.46
C SER A 2 16.56 16.52 -41.25
N GLU A 3 15.71 17.54 -41.27
CA GLU A 3 14.63 17.71 -40.28
C GLU A 3 13.67 16.52 -40.37
N ILE A 4 13.44 15.86 -39.23
CA ILE A 4 12.45 14.79 -39.14
C ILE A 4 11.08 15.44 -39.30
N ILE A 5 10.38 15.11 -40.40
CA ILE A 5 9.00 15.56 -40.62
C ILE A 5 8.12 14.85 -39.60
N LYS A 6 7.51 15.62 -38.69
CA LYS A 6 6.51 15.12 -37.72
C LYS A 6 5.22 14.76 -38.44
N ASN A 7 5.22 13.62 -39.14
CA ASN A 7 4.08 13.06 -39.84
C ASN A 7 3.24 12.15 -38.91
N GLY A 8 2.18 11.54 -39.45
CA GLY A 8 1.33 10.60 -38.71
C GLY A 8 2.12 9.45 -38.08
N GLU A 9 3.05 8.85 -38.84
CA GLU A 9 3.88 7.73 -38.37
C GLU A 9 4.78 8.12 -37.18
N TYR A 10 5.34 9.34 -37.18
CA TYR A 10 6.10 9.86 -36.05
C TYR A 10 5.22 10.05 -34.81
N ASN A 11 3.98 10.53 -34.98
CA ASN A 11 3.05 10.68 -33.87
C ASN A 11 2.64 9.31 -33.28
N ASP A 12 2.41 8.31 -34.12
CA ASP A 12 2.11 6.94 -33.70
C ASP A 12 3.30 6.32 -32.94
N LEU A 13 4.53 6.53 -33.44
CA LEU A 13 5.75 6.12 -32.75
C LEU A 13 5.85 6.78 -31.36
N ILE A 14 5.64 8.09 -31.27
CA ILE A 14 5.69 8.81 -29.98
C ILE A 14 4.59 8.32 -29.03
N TYR A 15 3.39 8.03 -29.53
CA TYR A 15 2.31 7.46 -28.72
C TYR A 15 2.69 6.07 -28.18
N ALA A 16 3.23 5.19 -29.03
CA ALA A 16 3.69 3.86 -28.63
C ALA A 16 4.82 3.94 -27.58
N LEU A 17 5.81 4.82 -27.79
CA LEU A 17 6.91 5.03 -26.84
C LEU A 17 6.40 5.56 -25.50
N LYS A 18 5.49 6.54 -25.49
CA LYS A 18 4.87 7.06 -24.26
C LYS A 18 4.14 5.96 -23.50
N SER A 19 3.35 5.15 -24.19
CA SER A 19 2.62 4.02 -23.60
C SER A 19 3.58 2.99 -22.97
N GLN A 20 4.67 2.65 -23.68
CA GLN A 20 5.67 1.71 -23.18
C GLN A 20 6.42 2.25 -21.95
N ILE A 21 6.79 3.53 -21.96
CA ILE A 21 7.44 4.21 -20.82
C ILE A 21 6.51 4.19 -19.60
N GLN A 22 5.25 4.57 -19.77
CA GLN A 22 4.27 4.57 -18.67
C GLN A 22 4.07 3.16 -18.11
N SER A 23 3.92 2.16 -18.98
CA SER A 23 3.79 0.76 -18.58
C SER A 23 5.01 0.27 -17.78
N ALA A 24 6.22 0.61 -18.22
CA ALA A 24 7.46 0.27 -17.51
C ALA A 24 7.53 0.93 -16.12
N GLN A 25 7.17 2.22 -16.03
CA GLN A 25 7.15 2.93 -14.75
C GLN A 25 6.13 2.34 -13.77
N ILE A 26 4.93 1.98 -14.24
CA ILE A 26 3.90 1.33 -13.43
C ILE A 26 4.43 0.00 -12.86
N LYS A 27 5.03 -0.84 -13.72
CA LYS A 27 5.58 -2.13 -13.28
C LYS A 27 6.67 -1.96 -12.22
N ALA A 28 7.59 -1.02 -12.44
CA ALA A 28 8.63 -0.70 -11.48
C ALA A 28 8.02 -0.24 -10.14
N ALA A 29 7.04 0.66 -10.18
CA ALA A 29 6.37 1.16 -8.99
C ALA A 29 5.67 0.07 -8.18
N VAL A 30 4.95 -0.83 -8.85
CA VAL A 30 4.25 -1.95 -8.19
C VAL A 30 5.27 -2.87 -7.52
N SER A 31 6.38 -3.16 -8.19
CA SER A 31 7.46 -3.98 -7.63
C SER A 31 8.07 -3.30 -6.40
N VAL A 32 8.41 -2.02 -6.48
CA VAL A 32 8.98 -1.25 -5.36
C VAL A 32 8.02 -1.20 -4.17
N ASN A 33 6.72 -0.93 -4.41
CA ASN A 33 5.72 -0.92 -3.36
C ASN A 33 5.61 -2.28 -2.65
N ARG A 34 5.66 -3.37 -3.41
CA ARG A 34 5.61 -4.73 -2.84
C ARG A 34 6.81 -5.01 -1.95
N GLU A 35 8.03 -4.75 -2.42
CA GLU A 35 9.25 -4.94 -1.63
C GLU A 35 9.25 -4.06 -0.37
N LEU A 36 8.81 -2.82 -0.49
CA LEU A 36 8.67 -1.89 0.63
C LEU A 36 7.72 -2.42 1.71
N LEU A 37 6.55 -2.91 1.32
CA LEU A 37 5.56 -3.42 2.27
C LEU A 37 5.99 -4.75 2.89
N GLN A 38 6.75 -5.58 2.17
CA GLN A 38 7.36 -6.78 2.73
C GLN A 38 8.43 -6.43 3.77
N LEU A 39 9.26 -5.41 3.51
CA LEU A 39 10.21 -4.90 4.49
C LEU A 39 9.49 -4.39 5.75
N TYR A 40 8.43 -3.60 5.59
CA TYR A 40 7.62 -3.12 6.71
C TYR A 40 7.01 -4.26 7.52
N TRP A 41 6.51 -5.30 6.83
CA TRP A 41 6.00 -6.50 7.48
C TRP A 41 7.08 -7.19 8.31
N PHE A 42 8.25 -7.42 7.71
CA PHE A 42 9.39 -8.05 8.38
C PHE A 42 9.81 -7.27 9.63
N ILE A 43 9.98 -5.95 9.53
CA ILE A 43 10.35 -5.11 10.68
C ILE A 43 9.32 -5.23 11.80
N ALA A 44 8.04 -5.18 11.47
CA ALA A 44 6.96 -5.32 12.44
C ALA A 44 6.96 -6.69 13.12
N GLU A 45 7.11 -7.76 12.35
CA GLU A 45 7.20 -9.14 12.85
C GLU A 45 8.36 -9.28 13.84
N GLN A 46 9.57 -8.87 13.43
CA GLN A 46 10.76 -8.95 14.28
C GLN A 46 10.56 -8.16 15.59
N THR A 47 10.01 -6.96 15.49
CA THR A 47 9.74 -6.12 16.66
C THR A 47 8.74 -6.79 17.61
N VAL A 48 7.63 -7.33 17.10
CA VAL A 48 6.60 -7.98 17.92
C VAL A 48 7.14 -9.25 18.58
N GLN A 49 7.83 -10.11 17.83
CA GLN A 49 8.39 -11.35 18.37
C GLN A 49 9.42 -11.08 19.47
N LYS A 50 10.26 -10.06 19.30
CA LYS A 50 11.26 -9.69 20.30
C LYS A 50 10.66 -9.05 21.55
N GLN A 51 9.59 -8.27 21.44
CA GLN A 51 8.85 -7.78 22.62
C GLN A 51 8.20 -8.93 23.44
N GLN A 52 7.86 -10.05 22.80
CA GLN A 52 7.27 -11.21 23.48
C GLN A 52 8.31 -12.12 24.13
N THR A 53 9.46 -12.31 23.48
CA THR A 53 10.49 -13.30 23.87
C THR A 53 11.61 -12.71 24.72
N ALA A 54 11.94 -11.44 24.52
CA ALA A 54 12.93 -10.72 25.30
C ALA A 54 12.24 -9.76 26.28
N ARG A 55 12.91 -9.41 27.38
CA ARG A 55 12.48 -8.33 28.30
C ARG A 55 12.65 -6.93 27.68
N TRP A 56 12.45 -6.81 26.36
CA TRP A 56 12.53 -5.53 25.66
C TRP A 56 11.18 -4.84 25.82
N GLY A 57 11.12 -3.90 26.76
CA GLY A 57 9.90 -3.16 27.08
C GLY A 57 9.45 -2.20 25.98
N ASP A 58 8.55 -1.29 26.33
CA ASP A 58 7.92 -0.35 25.38
C ASP A 58 8.91 0.58 24.67
N GLY A 59 10.15 0.71 25.17
CA GLY A 59 11.21 1.50 24.57
C GLY A 59 11.83 0.92 23.29
N LEU A 60 11.57 -0.35 22.95
CA LEU A 60 12.21 -1.02 21.80
C LEU A 60 12.00 -0.25 20.49
N ILE A 61 10.77 0.17 20.20
CA ILE A 61 10.45 0.87 18.93
C ILE A 61 11.20 2.19 18.84
N LYS A 62 11.34 2.90 19.96
CA LYS A 62 12.08 4.16 20.00
C LYS A 62 13.56 3.94 19.66
N GLN A 63 14.16 2.91 20.24
CA GLN A 63 15.56 2.58 19.97
C GLN A 63 15.76 2.12 18.51
N VAL A 64 14.93 1.20 18.02
CA VAL A 64 14.97 0.73 16.62
C VAL A 64 14.79 1.90 15.65
N SER A 65 13.89 2.83 15.93
CA SER A 65 13.70 4.04 15.13
C SER A 65 14.97 4.89 15.07
N GLN A 66 15.67 5.06 16.19
CA GLN A 66 16.89 5.87 16.26
C GLN A 66 18.02 5.19 15.49
N ASP A 67 18.25 3.92 15.77
CA ASP A 67 19.34 3.14 15.17
C ASP A 67 19.18 3.03 13.64
N LEU A 68 17.96 2.75 13.16
CA LEU A 68 17.71 2.65 11.71
C LEU A 68 17.83 4.00 10.99
N GLN A 69 17.42 5.11 11.62
CA GLN A 69 17.58 6.44 11.02
C GLN A 69 19.05 6.87 11.00
N GLN A 70 19.83 6.46 12.00
CA GLN A 70 21.26 6.75 12.04
C GLN A 70 22.03 5.94 10.99
N GLU A 71 21.70 4.66 10.82
CA GLU A 71 22.36 3.78 9.85
C GLU A 71 21.93 4.09 8.40
N PHE A 72 20.67 4.49 8.20
CA PHE A 72 20.09 4.77 6.89
C PHE A 72 19.51 6.18 6.78
N PRO A 73 20.33 7.25 6.88
CA PRO A 73 19.85 8.63 6.97
C PRO A 73 19.12 9.11 5.71
N GLU A 74 19.45 8.54 4.54
CA GLU A 74 18.80 8.86 3.26
C GLU A 74 17.43 8.17 3.09
N ILE A 75 17.15 7.15 3.92
CA ILE A 75 15.92 6.37 3.86
C ILE A 75 14.92 6.95 4.85
N LYS A 76 13.87 7.61 4.34
CA LYS A 76 12.75 8.05 5.19
C LYS A 76 11.85 6.86 5.53
N GLY A 77 10.99 6.98 6.53
CA GLY A 77 10.02 5.93 6.87
C GLY A 77 10.35 5.08 8.11
N PHE A 78 11.52 5.27 8.73
CA PHE A 78 11.85 4.64 10.02
C PHE A 78 11.56 5.52 11.24
N SER A 79 10.57 6.41 11.15
CA SER A 79 10.10 7.17 12.31
C SER A 79 9.40 6.26 13.32
N VAL A 80 9.50 6.58 14.62
CA VAL A 80 8.79 5.89 15.71
C VAL A 80 7.33 5.65 15.34
N ARG A 81 6.64 6.70 14.88
CA ARG A 81 5.24 6.64 14.44
C ARG A 81 5.02 5.64 13.32
N ASN A 82 5.89 5.61 12.29
CA ASN A 82 5.71 4.67 11.20
C ASN A 82 5.97 3.23 11.64
N LEU A 83 6.98 3.00 12.49
CA LEU A 83 7.23 1.67 13.08
C LEU A 83 6.04 1.18 13.93
N GLU A 84 5.40 2.06 14.70
CA GLU A 84 4.16 1.73 15.41
C GLU A 84 3.01 1.37 14.47
N LEU A 85 2.90 2.07 13.35
CA LEU A 85 1.91 1.77 12.30
C LEU A 85 2.19 0.42 11.63
N MET A 86 3.46 0.11 11.34
CA MET A 86 3.86 -1.21 10.84
C MET A 86 3.48 -2.31 11.85
N ARG A 87 3.79 -2.11 13.13
CA ARG A 87 3.40 -3.03 14.22
C ARG A 87 1.88 -3.20 14.30
N LYS A 88 1.12 -2.11 14.22
CA LYS A 88 -0.36 -2.15 14.23
C LYS A 88 -0.89 -2.94 13.04
N TRP A 89 -0.36 -2.70 11.84
CA TRP A 89 -0.75 -3.41 10.62
C TRP A 89 -0.45 -4.90 10.71
N TYR A 90 0.77 -5.29 11.11
CA TYR A 90 1.13 -6.68 11.34
C TYR A 90 0.19 -7.37 12.33
N ARG A 91 -0.04 -6.76 13.49
CA ARG A 91 -0.93 -7.31 14.53
C ARG A 91 -2.37 -7.43 14.06
N TYR A 92 -2.88 -6.44 13.33
CA TYR A 92 -4.24 -6.47 12.79
C TYR A 92 -4.51 -7.73 11.96
N TRP A 93 -3.55 -8.12 11.13
CA TRP A 93 -3.67 -9.28 10.24
C TRP A 93 -3.25 -10.63 10.87
N THR A 94 -2.42 -10.62 11.92
CA THR A 94 -1.93 -11.85 12.57
C THR A 94 -2.72 -12.27 13.81
N GLN A 95 -3.42 -11.33 14.46
CA GLN A 95 -4.24 -11.62 15.65
C GLN A 95 -5.67 -12.06 15.32
N SER A 96 -6.03 -12.16 14.04
CA SER A 96 -7.34 -12.58 13.54
C SER A 96 -7.49 -14.09 13.36
N ASP A 97 -8.62 -14.54 12.81
CA ASP A 97 -8.95 -15.95 12.57
C ASP A 97 -7.91 -16.69 11.70
N GLU A 98 -7.84 -18.02 11.87
CA GLU A 98 -6.86 -18.91 11.21
C GLU A 98 -6.80 -18.74 9.68
N ILE A 99 -7.94 -18.44 9.05
CA ILE A 99 -8.03 -18.18 7.61
C ILE A 99 -7.19 -16.95 7.22
N THR A 100 -7.32 -15.86 7.98
CA THR A 100 -6.55 -14.64 7.72
C THR A 100 -5.05 -14.89 7.96
N LYS A 101 -4.70 -15.69 8.97
CA LYS A 101 -3.29 -16.09 9.21
C LYS A 101 -2.72 -16.91 8.05
N GLN A 102 -3.48 -17.82 7.44
CA GLN A 102 -3.04 -18.59 6.27
C GLN A 102 -2.91 -17.74 5.00
N VAL A 103 -3.83 -16.79 4.77
CA VAL A 103 -3.74 -15.84 3.64
C VAL A 103 -2.50 -14.97 3.77
N VAL A 104 -2.15 -14.60 5.00
CA VAL A 104 -0.98 -13.80 5.32
C VAL A 104 0.29 -14.65 5.28
N SER A 105 0.30 -15.90 5.76
CA SER A 105 1.50 -16.75 5.81
C SER A 105 2.06 -17.09 4.42
N GLN A 106 1.25 -17.02 3.37
CA GLN A 106 1.70 -17.01 1.97
C GLN A 106 2.23 -15.61 1.56
N LEU A 107 3.06 -15.00 2.42
CA LEU A 107 3.45 -13.58 2.43
C LEU A 107 3.86 -13.02 1.07
N ALA A 108 4.47 -13.82 0.20
CA ALA A 108 4.90 -13.32 -1.09
C ALA A 108 3.75 -12.77 -1.96
N GLN A 109 2.53 -13.30 -1.83
CA GLN A 109 1.42 -13.01 -2.75
C GLN A 109 0.19 -12.39 -2.08
N ALA A 110 0.25 -12.08 -0.78
CA ALA A 110 -0.91 -11.58 -0.07
C ALA A 110 -1.42 -10.25 -0.68
N PRO A 111 -2.74 -10.05 -0.84
CA PRO A 111 -3.33 -8.86 -1.46
C PRO A 111 -2.89 -7.54 -0.80
N ILE A 112 -2.58 -7.58 0.49
CA ILE A 112 -2.15 -6.43 1.28
C ILE A 112 -0.81 -5.83 0.80
N PHE A 113 0.01 -6.60 0.06
CA PHE A 113 1.25 -6.11 -0.54
C PHE A 113 1.07 -5.46 -1.92
N GLN A 114 -0.16 -5.50 -2.46
CA GLN A 114 -0.47 -4.98 -3.80
C GLN A 114 -1.08 -3.58 -3.79
N ILE A 115 -1.48 -3.07 -2.61
CA ILE A 115 -2.02 -1.73 -2.46
C ILE A 115 -1.02 -0.81 -1.72
N PRO A 116 -0.94 0.49 -2.05
CA PRO A 116 -0.13 1.47 -1.34
C PRO A 116 -0.25 1.44 0.19
N TRP A 117 0.85 1.75 0.90
CA TRP A 117 0.91 1.81 2.36
C TRP A 117 -0.20 2.65 3.00
N GLY A 118 -0.48 3.83 2.45
CA GLY A 118 -1.54 4.71 2.96
C GLY A 118 -2.95 4.11 2.85
N GLN A 119 -3.20 3.24 1.87
CA GLN A 119 -4.49 2.55 1.71
C GLN A 119 -4.59 1.38 2.69
N ASN A 120 -3.50 0.63 2.89
CA ASN A 120 -3.42 -0.37 3.96
C ASN A 120 -3.79 0.23 5.32
N LEU A 121 -3.16 1.37 5.67
CA LEU A 121 -3.43 2.07 6.93
C LEU A 121 -4.86 2.57 7.03
N LEU A 122 -5.41 3.13 5.96
CA LEU A 122 -6.80 3.58 5.91
C LEU A 122 -7.75 2.42 6.20
N ILE A 123 -7.56 1.27 5.55
CA ILE A 123 -8.43 0.11 5.69
C ILE A 123 -8.40 -0.41 7.13
N ILE A 124 -7.23 -0.70 7.69
CA ILE A 124 -7.14 -1.22 9.07
C ILE A 124 -7.60 -0.22 10.13
N SER A 125 -7.66 1.07 9.80
CA SER A 125 -8.13 2.11 10.71
C SER A 125 -9.65 2.23 10.76
N LYS A 126 -10.35 1.83 9.69
CA LYS A 126 -11.81 1.99 9.54
C LYS A 126 -12.58 0.67 9.56
N ALA A 127 -11.97 -0.44 9.13
CA ALA A 127 -12.64 -1.73 9.03
C ALA A 127 -12.85 -2.37 10.42
N SER A 128 -14.06 -2.88 10.67
CA SER A 128 -14.45 -3.48 11.95
C SER A 128 -13.95 -4.91 12.12
N SER A 129 -13.54 -5.56 11.04
CA SER A 129 -13.03 -6.93 11.03
C SER A 129 -12.02 -7.17 9.92
N THR A 130 -11.17 -8.19 10.05
CA THR A 130 -10.22 -8.56 8.98
C THR A 130 -10.91 -9.03 7.70
N LYS A 131 -12.11 -9.61 7.80
CA LYS A 131 -12.93 -9.98 6.62
C LYS A 131 -13.38 -8.75 5.83
N GLU A 132 -13.87 -7.74 6.54
CA GLU A 132 -14.22 -6.45 5.93
C GLU A 132 -12.99 -5.76 5.33
N ALA A 133 -11.87 -5.75 6.06
CA ALA A 133 -10.63 -5.19 5.55
C ALA A 133 -10.18 -5.88 4.26
N LEU A 134 -10.20 -7.21 4.24
CA LEU A 134 -9.79 -8.00 3.08
C LEU A 134 -10.70 -7.74 1.88
N PHE A 135 -12.01 -7.60 2.10
CA PHE A 135 -12.95 -7.18 1.06
C PHE A 135 -12.55 -5.85 0.42
N TYR A 136 -12.25 -4.83 1.23
CA TYR A 136 -11.82 -3.52 0.70
C TYR A 136 -10.46 -3.58 -0.01
N VAL A 137 -9.52 -4.40 0.48
CA VAL A 137 -8.24 -4.64 -0.22
C VAL A 137 -8.49 -5.22 -1.61
N GLN A 138 -9.29 -6.29 -1.69
CA GLN A 138 -9.61 -6.95 -2.96
C GLN A 138 -10.36 -6.02 -3.92
N LYS A 139 -11.35 -5.25 -3.42
CA LYS A 139 -12.06 -4.26 -4.24
C LYS A 139 -11.15 -3.13 -4.71
N THR A 140 -10.18 -2.72 -3.88
CA THR A 140 -9.20 -1.70 -4.26
C THR A 140 -8.31 -2.19 -5.41
N ILE A 141 -7.84 -3.44 -5.33
CA ILE A 141 -7.04 -4.07 -6.40
C ILE A 141 -7.88 -4.23 -7.67
N GLY A 142 -9.07 -4.83 -7.56
CA GLY A 142 -9.92 -5.08 -8.72
C GLY A 142 -10.31 -3.78 -9.43
N ASN A 143 -10.78 -2.77 -8.69
CA ASN A 143 -11.30 -1.55 -9.28
C ASN A 143 -10.29 -0.41 -9.39
N ASN A 144 -9.01 -0.67 -9.10
CA ASN A 144 -7.95 0.35 -9.08
C ASN A 144 -8.33 1.60 -8.28
N TRP A 145 -8.97 1.42 -7.11
CA TRP A 145 -9.48 2.56 -6.35
C TRP A 145 -8.35 3.47 -5.87
N SER A 146 -8.53 4.77 -6.11
CA SER A 146 -7.73 5.78 -5.44
C SER A 146 -8.04 5.81 -3.94
N ARG A 147 -7.14 6.38 -3.13
CA ARG A 147 -7.40 6.56 -1.69
C ARG A 147 -8.71 7.32 -1.41
N ALA A 148 -9.07 8.29 -2.25
CA ALA A 148 -10.31 9.05 -2.11
C ALA A 148 -11.54 8.18 -2.38
N VAL A 149 -11.51 7.41 -3.48
CA VAL A 149 -12.60 6.46 -3.80
C VAL A 149 -12.73 5.41 -2.71
N LEU A 150 -11.62 4.81 -2.26
CA LEU A 150 -11.63 3.85 -1.15
C LEU A 150 -12.22 4.45 0.13
N THR A 151 -11.84 5.68 0.47
CA THR A 151 -12.39 6.39 1.65
C THR A 151 -13.90 6.52 1.54
N HIS A 152 -14.38 6.99 0.38
CA HIS A 152 -15.81 7.16 0.12
C HIS A 152 -16.57 5.83 0.15
N GLN A 153 -16.02 4.76 -0.42
CA GLN A 153 -16.67 3.44 -0.43
C GLN A 153 -16.78 2.83 0.98
N ILE A 154 -15.78 3.06 1.84
CA ILE A 154 -15.85 2.67 3.26
C ILE A 154 -16.94 3.47 3.99
N GLU A 155 -17.01 4.78 3.75
CA GLU A 155 -18.01 5.67 4.37
C GLU A 155 -19.44 5.35 3.92
N LEU A 156 -19.61 4.88 2.69
CA LEU A 156 -20.88 4.36 2.20
C LEU A 156 -21.16 2.92 2.66
N GLU A 157 -20.35 2.35 3.56
CA GLU A 157 -20.50 1.00 4.10
C GLU A 157 -20.71 -0.05 3.01
N LEU A 158 -19.94 0.03 1.92
CA LEU A 158 -20.11 -0.86 0.77
C LEU A 158 -20.07 -2.34 1.18
N TYR A 159 -19.21 -2.69 2.12
CA TYR A 159 -19.14 -4.05 2.67
C TYR A 159 -20.47 -4.51 3.28
N GLN A 160 -21.21 -3.66 3.99
CA GLN A 160 -22.51 -4.03 4.56
C GLN A 160 -23.60 -4.13 3.49
N ARG A 161 -23.56 -3.22 2.49
CA ARG A 161 -24.51 -3.20 1.38
C ARG A 161 -24.34 -4.41 0.44
N GLN A 162 -23.10 -4.79 0.12
CA GLN A 162 -22.80 -5.96 -0.70
C GLN A 162 -22.68 -7.26 0.13
N GLY A 163 -22.40 -7.16 1.43
CA GLY A 163 -22.27 -8.27 2.38
C GLY A 163 -23.54 -9.09 2.57
N LYS A 164 -24.71 -8.48 2.38
CA LYS A 164 -25.99 -9.22 2.30
C LYS A 164 -26.16 -10.03 1.00
N ALA A 165 -25.27 -9.87 0.03
CA ALA A 165 -25.31 -10.53 -1.30
C ALA A 165 -24.06 -11.35 -1.65
N LEU A 166 -23.06 -11.47 -0.75
CA LEU A 166 -21.77 -12.12 -1.02
C LEU A 166 -21.76 -13.62 -0.69
N SER A 167 -22.69 -14.41 -1.25
CA SER A 167 -22.49 -15.86 -1.38
C SER A 167 -21.78 -16.27 -2.67
N ASN A 168 -21.63 -15.38 -3.66
CA ASN A 168 -21.00 -15.73 -4.93
C ASN A 168 -20.29 -14.52 -5.55
N PHE A 169 -18.98 -14.36 -5.39
CA PHE A 169 -18.19 -13.42 -6.19
C PHE A 169 -16.88 -14.06 -6.62
N ASN A 170 -16.98 -14.82 -7.71
CA ASN A 170 -15.85 -15.26 -8.52
C ASN A 170 -15.81 -14.39 -9.77
N ASN A 171 -14.60 -13.97 -10.15
CA ASN A 171 -14.19 -13.35 -11.43
C ASN A 171 -14.83 -12.01 -11.81
N HIS A 172 -14.05 -10.92 -11.72
CA HIS A 172 -13.79 -9.95 -12.80
C HIS A 172 -12.77 -8.90 -12.30
N LEU A 173 -11.64 -8.78 -12.99
CA LEU A 173 -10.65 -7.70 -12.81
C LEU A 173 -10.92 -6.59 -13.84
N PRO A 174 -11.28 -5.37 -13.43
CA PRO A 174 -11.36 -4.24 -14.35
C PRO A 174 -10.01 -3.61 -14.72
N THR A 175 -10.03 -2.95 -15.88
CA THR A 175 -8.89 -2.38 -16.62
C THR A 175 -8.22 -1.18 -15.94
N PRO A 176 -6.93 -0.88 -16.25
CA PRO A 176 -6.17 0.18 -15.61
C PRO A 176 -6.64 1.57 -16.09
N GLN A 177 -7.02 2.46 -15.17
CA GLN A 177 -7.24 3.89 -15.45
C GLN A 177 -6.09 4.75 -14.89
N SER A 178 -5.86 5.87 -15.59
CA SER A 178 -4.73 6.81 -15.53
C SER A 178 -4.29 7.29 -14.13
N ASP A 179 -5.19 7.37 -13.16
CA ASP A 179 -4.91 7.95 -11.84
C ASP A 179 -3.96 7.12 -10.97
N PHE A 180 -4.00 5.78 -11.13
CA PHE A 180 -3.10 4.86 -10.45
C PHE A 180 -1.71 4.91 -11.05
N ALA A 181 -1.62 4.97 -12.39
CA ALA A 181 -0.37 5.09 -13.12
C ALA A 181 0.40 6.34 -12.72
N THR A 182 -0.28 7.50 -12.66
CA THR A 182 0.34 8.77 -12.26
C THR A 182 0.88 8.73 -10.82
N ARG A 183 0.16 8.08 -9.88
CA ARG A 183 0.63 7.95 -8.49
C ARG A 183 1.76 6.95 -8.32
N LEU A 184 1.71 5.84 -9.06
CA LEU A 184 2.79 4.86 -9.08
C LEU A 184 4.09 5.47 -9.62
N VAL A 185 4.02 6.30 -10.67
CA VAL A 185 5.16 7.06 -11.19
C VAL A 185 5.70 8.04 -10.14
N GLN A 186 4.84 8.73 -9.37
CA GLN A 186 5.27 9.58 -8.26
C GLN A 186 5.99 8.78 -7.16
N LEU A 187 5.53 7.55 -6.86
CA LEU A 187 6.17 6.65 -5.89
C LEU A 187 7.53 6.12 -6.36
N VAL A 188 7.74 5.94 -7.67
CA VAL A 188 9.06 5.55 -8.24
C VAL A 188 10.08 6.66 -8.08
N ASN A 189 9.66 7.92 -8.26
CA ASN A 189 10.57 9.06 -8.15
C ASN A 189 10.86 9.48 -6.70
N GLN A 190 10.04 9.04 -5.74
CA GLN A 190 10.20 9.35 -4.30
C GLN A 190 9.62 8.23 -3.42
N PRO A 191 10.26 7.04 -3.34
CA PRO A 191 9.73 5.87 -2.63
C PRO A 191 9.45 6.11 -1.13
N TRP A 192 9.97 7.20 -0.56
CA TRP A 192 9.92 7.51 0.86
C TRP A 192 9.27 8.86 1.21
N GLN A 193 8.66 9.58 0.26
CA GLN A 193 7.98 10.86 0.55
C GLN A 193 6.48 10.68 0.75
N LEU A 194 6.09 10.17 1.93
CA LEU A 194 4.70 10.22 2.43
C LEU A 194 4.48 11.31 3.50
N HIS A 195 5.19 12.43 3.38
CA HIS A 195 4.89 13.63 4.17
C HIS A 195 4.77 14.83 3.24
N GLU A 196 3.64 14.93 2.53
CA GLU A 196 3.13 16.20 2.00
C GLU A 196 1.65 16.07 1.60
N ILE A 197 0.80 15.88 2.61
CA ILE A 197 -0.55 16.47 2.67
C ILE A 197 -0.72 16.94 4.11
N VAL A 198 -0.66 18.26 4.31
CA VAL A 198 -0.60 19.01 5.58
C VAL A 198 -2.00 19.12 6.24
N PRO A 199 -2.17 19.87 7.35
CA PRO A 199 -2.24 19.47 8.75
C PRO A 199 -3.68 19.14 9.24
N ILE A 200 -3.79 18.37 10.33
CA ILE A 200 -5.03 18.33 11.10
C ILE A 200 -5.20 19.72 11.73
N GLY A 201 -6.25 20.43 11.33
CA GLY A 201 -6.69 21.65 12.00
C GLY A 201 -6.93 21.37 13.47
N VAL A 202 -6.19 22.08 14.31
CA VAL A 202 -6.51 22.27 15.72
C VAL A 202 -7.72 23.20 15.74
N VAL A 203 -8.87 22.67 16.15
CA VAL A 203 -10.01 23.48 16.55
C VAL A 203 -9.80 23.83 18.03
N HIS A 204 -9.48 25.09 18.29
CA HIS A 204 -9.89 25.81 19.50
C HIS A 204 -10.63 27.06 19.04
#